data_AF-A0A7S3LET2-F1
#
_entry.id   AF-A0A7S3LET2-F1
#
_cell.length_a   1.000
_cell.length_b   1.000
_cell.length_c   1.000
_cell.angle_alpha   90.00
_cell.angle_beta   90.00
_cell.angle_gamma   90.00
#
_symmetry.space_group_name_H-M   'P 1'
#
loop_
_entity.id
_entity.type
_entity.pdbx_description
1 polymer ?
#
loop_
_entity_poly.entity_id
_entity_poly.type
_entity_poly.pdbx_seq_one_letter_code
_entity_poly.pdbx_strand_id
1 'polypeptide(L)'
;RRIYLGCILMNAIFSALQLLLIRGNTLGLSPFLFALGDDAMAEFISGVQFLPTAILMVALTPEGSEGAAYAMYTTVWNSAMMIAPAFSSVLLGIWDTSAKALEAGQLDGLFNLSLLTTGLQILPV
;
A
#
# COMPACT_ATOMS: atom_id res chain seq x y z
N ARG A 1 5.95 11.83 13.81
CA ARG A 1 6.60 10.55 14.18
C ARG A 1 5.64 9.54 14.83
N ARG A 2 4.93 9.83 15.94
CA ARG A 2 3.96 8.89 16.55
C ARG A 2 2.79 8.52 15.64
N ILE A 3 2.24 9.50 14.90
CA ILE A 3 1.17 9.29 13.91
C ILE A 3 1.68 8.39 12.78
N TYR A 4 2.87 8.67 12.25
CA TYR A 4 3.49 7.86 11.19
C TYR A 4 3.73 6.40 11.62
N LEU A 5 4.25 6.17 12.83
CA LEU A 5 4.40 4.83 13.41
C LEU A 5 3.04 4.13 13.61
N GLY A 6 2.02 4.87 14.05
CA GLY A 6 0.65 4.34 14.16
C GLY A 6 0.05 3.95 12.80
N CYS A 7 0.27 4.77 11.77
CA CYS A 7 -0.16 4.49 10.41
C CYS A 7 0.57 3.28 9.81
N ILE A 8 1.88 3.11 10.05
CA ILE A 8 2.63 1.92 9.64
C ILE A 8 2.07 0.67 10.33
N LEU A 9 1.82 0.75 11.63
CA LEU A 9 1.32 -0.39 12.40
C LEU A 9 -0.12 -0.77 12.00
N MET A 10 -0.98 0.22 11.73
CA MET A 10 -2.32 -0.03 11.18
C MET A 10 -2.23 -0.61 9.78
N ASN A 11 -1.39 -0.06 8.90
CA ASN A 11 -1.18 -0.59 7.55
C ASN A 11 -0.73 -2.05 7.58
N ALA A 12 0.22 -2.40 8.46
CA ALA A 12 0.66 -3.78 8.65
C ALA A 12 -0.46 -4.73 9.12
N ILE A 13 -1.39 -4.24 9.98
CA ILE A 13 -2.55 -5.02 10.43
C ILE A 13 -3.51 -5.28 9.27
N PHE A 14 -3.80 -4.27 8.45
CA PHE A 14 -4.68 -4.42 7.28
C PHE A 14 -4.04 -5.31 6.20
N SER A 15 -2.75 -5.17 5.91
CA SER A 15 -2.04 -6.09 5.02
C SER A 15 -2.04 -7.54 5.53
N ALA A 16 -1.91 -7.76 6.85
CA ALA A 16 -2.08 -9.09 7.44
C ALA A 16 -3.52 -9.62 7.31
N LEU A 17 -4.50 -8.72 7.31
CA LEU A 17 -5.91 -9.03 7.09
C LEU A 17 -6.18 -9.51 5.66
N GLN A 18 -5.51 -8.92 4.65
CA GLN A 18 -5.53 -9.40 3.27
C GLN A 18 -5.00 -10.84 3.16
N LEU A 19 -3.91 -11.18 3.86
CA LEU A 19 -3.37 -12.55 3.90
C LEU A 19 -4.35 -13.56 4.51
N LEU A 20 -5.12 -13.13 5.52
CA LEU A 20 -6.19 -13.93 6.14
C LEU A 20 -7.37 -14.17 5.18
N LEU A 21 -7.71 -13.17 4.36
CA LEU A 21 -8.72 -13.32 3.32
C LEU A 21 -8.27 -14.26 2.20
N ILE A 22 -7.00 -14.20 1.80
CA ILE A 22 -6.40 -15.14 0.84
C ILE A 22 -6.45 -16.58 1.39
N ARG A 23 -6.31 -16.78 2.70
CA ARG A 23 -6.46 -18.09 3.37
C ARG A 23 -7.92 -18.57 3.52
N GLY A 24 -8.91 -17.80 3.04
CA GLY A 24 -10.33 -18.17 3.03
C GLY A 24 -11.05 -17.96 4.36
N ASN A 25 -10.44 -17.28 5.34
CA ASN A 25 -11.07 -17.03 6.64
C ASN A 25 -11.61 -15.60 6.71
N THR A 26 -12.81 -15.38 6.17
CA THR A 26 -13.41 -14.03 6.06
C THR A 26 -14.09 -13.54 7.35
N LEU A 27 -13.79 -14.13 8.51
CA LEU A 27 -14.39 -13.77 9.82
C LEU A 27 -15.94 -13.72 9.81
N GLY A 28 -16.58 -14.43 8.88
CA GLY A 28 -18.04 -14.44 8.71
C GLY A 28 -18.62 -13.28 7.89
N LEU A 29 -17.77 -12.40 7.33
CA LEU A 29 -18.17 -11.34 6.41
C LEU A 29 -18.13 -11.82 4.96
N SER A 30 -18.93 -11.18 4.10
CA SER A 30 -18.84 -11.37 2.64
C SER A 30 -17.42 -11.01 2.17
N PRO A 31 -16.75 -11.88 1.37
CA PRO A 31 -15.40 -11.61 0.86
C PRO A 31 -15.28 -10.24 0.18
N PHE A 32 -16.36 -9.82 -0.50
CA PHE A 32 -16.42 -8.52 -1.16
C PHE A 32 -16.39 -7.34 -0.17
N LEU A 33 -17.19 -7.39 0.90
CA LEU A 33 -17.24 -6.32 1.91
C LEU A 33 -15.93 -6.21 2.67
N PHE A 34 -15.27 -7.33 2.90
CA PHE A 34 -13.98 -7.36 3.58
C PHE A 34 -12.87 -6.78 2.70
N ALA A 35 -12.80 -7.17 1.43
CA ALA A 35 -11.85 -6.61 0.47
C ALA A 35 -12.07 -5.11 0.24
N LEU A 36 -13.33 -4.68 0.13
CA LEU A 36 -13.68 -3.27 -0.02
C LEU A 36 -13.29 -2.44 1.22
N GLY A 37 -13.53 -2.99 2.42
CA GLY A 37 -13.17 -2.32 3.67
C GLY A 37 -11.66 -2.20 3.83
N ASP A 38 -10.91 -3.22 3.44
CA ASP A 38 -9.45 -3.21 3.48
C ASP A 38 -8.85 -2.17 2.51
N ASP A 39 -9.33 -2.15 1.25
CA ASP A 39 -8.89 -1.18 0.24
C ASP A 39 -9.20 0.27 0.68
N ALA A 40 -10.41 0.52 1.21
CA ALA A 40 -10.80 1.82 1.73
C ALA A 40 -9.94 2.28 2.92
N MET A 41 -9.54 1.35 3.80
CA MET A 41 -8.66 1.67 4.93
C MET A 41 -7.22 1.92 4.47
N ALA A 42 -6.73 1.19 3.47
CA ALA A 42 -5.41 1.44 2.88
C ALA A 42 -5.33 2.84 2.26
N GLU A 43 -6.35 3.26 1.52
CA GLU A 43 -6.43 4.59 0.93
C GLU A 43 -6.55 5.69 1.99
N PHE A 44 -7.36 5.46 3.03
CA PHE A 44 -7.45 6.36 4.17
C PHE A 44 -6.11 6.56 4.88
N ILE A 45 -5.37 5.47 5.15
CA ILE A 45 -4.04 5.55 5.78
C ILE A 45 -3.06 6.32 4.90
N SER A 46 -3.08 6.08 3.58
CA SER A 46 -2.25 6.82 2.62
C SER A 46 -2.53 8.33 2.68
N GLY A 47 -3.80 8.73 2.68
CA GLY A 47 -4.21 10.13 2.83
C GLY A 47 -3.75 10.76 4.16
N VAL A 48 -3.85 10.03 5.27
CA VAL A 48 -3.38 10.49 6.58
C VAL A 48 -1.85 10.61 6.64
N GLN A 49 -1.11 9.76 5.93
CA GLN A 49 0.36 9.85 5.85
C GLN A 49 0.84 10.99 4.93
N PHE A 50 0.07 11.33 3.89
CA PHE A 50 0.39 12.40 2.94
C PHE A 50 0.37 13.80 3.58
N LEU A 51 -0.57 14.07 4.50
CA LEU A 51 -0.68 15.38 5.16
C LEU A 51 0.55 15.80 5.98
N PRO A 52 1.05 14.99 6.93
CA PRO A 52 2.21 15.37 7.74
C PRO A 52 3.52 15.41 6.93
N THR A 53 3.64 14.60 5.88
CA THR A 53 4.80 14.61 4.98
C THR A 53 4.80 15.87 4.11
N ALA A 54 3.63 16.28 3.60
CA ALA A 54 3.50 17.55 2.89
C ALA A 54 3.83 18.76 3.79
N ILE A 55 3.34 18.79 5.03
CA ILE A 55 3.64 19.86 6.00
C ILE A 55 5.15 19.89 6.31
N LEU A 56 5.78 18.73 6.52
CA LEU A 56 7.21 18.65 6.78
C LEU A 56 8.02 19.17 5.59
N MET A 57 7.64 18.84 4.36
CA MET A 57 8.34 19.28 3.16
C MET A 57 8.27 20.80 2.99
N VAL A 58 7.10 21.39 3.21
CA VAL A 58 6.92 22.85 3.18
C VAL A 58 7.75 23.54 4.27
N ALA A 59 7.77 22.98 5.49
CA ALA A 59 8.55 23.52 6.60
C ALA A 59 10.08 23.43 6.41
N LEU A 60 10.56 22.53 5.56
CA LEU A 60 11.99 22.40 5.23
C LEU A 60 12.44 23.36 4.12
N THR A 61 11.51 23.97 3.39
CA THR A 61 11.85 24.89 2.31
C THR A 61 12.01 26.34 2.75
N PRO A 62 12.86 27.12 2.04
CA PRO A 62 13.03 28.54 2.31
C PRO A 62 11.71 29.29 2.14
N GLU A 63 11.49 30.31 2.98
CA GLU A 63 10.33 31.20 2.90
C GLU A 63 10.20 31.78 1.48
N GLY A 64 9.00 31.66 0.91
CA GLY A 64 8.71 32.09 -0.47
C GLY A 64 8.81 31.00 -1.55
N SER A 65 9.33 29.80 -1.24
CA SER A 65 9.41 28.67 -2.19
C SER A 65 8.51 27.47 -1.82
N GLU A 66 7.64 27.63 -0.83
CA GLU A 66 6.76 26.57 -0.30
C GLU A 66 5.86 25.93 -1.38
N GLY A 67 5.31 26.74 -2.28
CA GLY A 67 4.46 26.27 -3.37
C GLY A 67 5.21 25.40 -4.39
N ALA A 68 6.47 25.75 -4.70
CA ALA A 68 7.31 24.95 -5.59
C ALA A 68 7.72 23.62 -4.92
N ALA A 69 8.00 23.65 -3.61
CA ALA A 69 8.30 22.45 -2.82
C ALA A 69 7.13 21.47 -2.83
N TYR A 70 5.92 21.99 -2.59
CA TYR A 70 4.70 21.20 -2.60
C TYR A 70 4.41 20.62 -4.00
N ALA A 71 4.56 21.42 -5.07
CA ALA A 71 4.37 20.96 -6.44
C ALA A 71 5.35 19.83 -6.83
N MET A 72 6.62 19.92 -6.41
CA MET A 72 7.59 18.84 -6.60
C MET A 72 7.21 17.59 -5.81
N TYR A 73 6.79 17.76 -4.56
CA TYR A 73 6.36 16.64 -3.71
C TYR A 73 5.16 15.89 -4.30
N THR A 74 4.12 16.61 -4.75
CA THR A 74 2.94 15.98 -5.39
C THR A 74 3.27 15.31 -6.71
N THR A 75 4.20 15.88 -7.49
CA THR A 75 4.67 15.27 -8.74
C THR A 75 5.36 13.92 -8.47
N VAL A 76 6.24 13.87 -7.47
CA VAL A 76 6.92 12.63 -7.08
C VAL A 76 5.92 11.62 -6.51
N TRP A 77 4.99 12.08 -5.67
CA TRP A 77 3.93 11.24 -5.10
C TRP A 77 3.07 10.56 -6.19
N ASN A 78 2.61 11.33 -7.17
CA ASN A 78 1.81 10.79 -8.27
C ASN A 78 2.64 9.90 -9.20
N SER A 79 3.92 10.22 -9.40
CA SER A 79 4.83 9.37 -10.20
C SER A 79 5.02 8.00 -9.56
N ALA A 80 5.13 7.94 -8.22
CA ALA A 80 5.21 6.68 -7.49
C ALA A 80 3.96 5.80 -7.72
N MET A 81 2.77 6.40 -7.80
CA MET A 81 1.53 5.67 -8.12
C MET A 81 1.55 5.05 -9.52
N MET A 82 2.24 5.67 -10.49
CA MET A 82 2.39 5.10 -11.84
C MET A 82 3.46 4.00 -11.89
N ILE A 83 4.48 4.10 -11.04
CA ILE A 83 5.60 3.16 -10.97
C ILE A 83 5.21 1.87 -10.24
N ALA A 84 4.38 1.95 -9.20
CA ALA A 84 3.92 0.81 -8.42
C ALA A 84 3.31 -0.35 -9.26
N PRO A 85 2.35 -0.12 -10.19
CA PRO A 85 1.80 -1.19 -11.03
C PRO A 85 2.80 -1.73 -12.05
N ALA A 86 3.78 -0.92 -12.49
CA ALA A 86 4.85 -1.39 -13.38
C ALA A 86 5.80 -2.34 -12.65
N PHE A 87 6.18 -2.03 -11.40
CA PHE A 87 6.94 -2.96 -10.55
C PHE A 87 6.13 -4.22 -10.23
N SER A 88 4.84 -4.08 -9.95
CA SER A 88 3.94 -5.23 -9.75
C SER A 88 3.95 -6.15 -10.97
N SER A 89 3.89 -5.58 -12.17
CA SER A 89 3.91 -6.32 -13.44
C SER A 89 5.23 -7.06 -13.69
N VAL A 90 6.38 -6.51 -13.26
CA VAL A 90 7.67 -7.21 -13.33
C VAL A 90 7.71 -8.40 -12.35
N LEU A 91 7.12 -8.25 -11.17
CA LEU A 91 7.04 -9.32 -10.16
C LEU A 91 6.14 -10.49 -10.59
N LEU A 92 5.15 -10.25 -11.47
CA LEU A 92 4.34 -11.31 -12.10
C LEU A 92 5.18 -12.29 -12.93
N GLY A 93 6.34 -11.86 -13.44
CA GLY A 93 7.27 -12.75 -14.16
C GLY A 93 8.00 -13.75 -13.26
N ILE A 94 8.04 -13.51 -11.94
CA ILE A 94 8.71 -14.35 -10.94
C ILE A 94 7.69 -15.25 -10.22
N TRP A 95 6.49 -14.72 -9.94
CA TRP A 95 5.37 -15.46 -9.35
C TRP A 95 4.13 -15.34 -10.24
N ASP A 96 3.70 -16.47 -10.83
CA ASP A 96 2.56 -16.50 -11.74
C ASP A 96 1.23 -16.36 -10.97
N THR A 97 0.75 -15.12 -10.86
CA THR A 97 -0.58 -14.77 -10.32
C THR A 97 -1.55 -14.41 -11.44
N SER A 98 -1.41 -15.06 -12.60
CA SER A 98 -2.34 -14.91 -13.72
C SER A 98 -3.76 -15.30 -13.34
N ALA A 99 -4.77 -14.69 -14.00
CA ALA A 99 -6.18 -15.00 -13.80
C ALA A 99 -6.49 -16.51 -13.94
N LYS A 100 -5.72 -17.23 -14.77
CA LYS A 100 -5.80 -18.69 -14.93
C LYS A 100 -5.30 -19.48 -13.72
N ALA A 101 -4.26 -18.98 -13.02
CA ALA A 101 -3.76 -19.58 -11.78
C ALA A 101 -4.70 -19.32 -10.59
N LEU A 102 -5.36 -18.16 -10.60
CA LEU A 102 -6.39 -17.80 -9.64
C LEU A 102 -7.66 -18.65 -9.82
N GLU A 103 -8.10 -18.89 -11.06
CA GLU A 103 -9.19 -19.84 -11.38
C GLU A 103 -8.82 -21.30 -11.04
N ALA A 104 -7.54 -21.65 -11.11
CA ALA A 104 -7.03 -22.97 -10.72
C ALA A 104 -6.85 -23.15 -9.19
N GLY A 105 -7.13 -22.12 -8.39
CA GLY A 105 -7.02 -22.17 -6.92
C GLY A 105 -5.58 -22.15 -6.38
N GLN A 106 -4.60 -21.77 -7.20
CA GLN A 106 -3.19 -21.68 -6.77
C GLN A 106 -2.93 -20.33 -6.11
N LEU A 107 -3.26 -20.25 -4.82
CA LEU A 107 -3.13 -19.04 -4.01
C LEU A 107 -1.71 -18.82 -3.46
N ASP A 108 -0.80 -19.79 -3.62
CA ASP A 108 0.56 -19.75 -3.07
C ASP A 108 1.41 -18.62 -3.67
N GLY A 109 1.25 -18.34 -4.97
CA GLY A 109 1.93 -17.22 -5.64
C GLY A 109 1.46 -15.87 -5.11
N LEU A 110 0.14 -15.72 -4.91
CA LEU A 110 -0.46 -14.51 -4.36
C LEU A 110 -0.05 -14.29 -2.91
N PHE A 111 0.02 -15.36 -2.13
CA PHE A 111 0.46 -15.31 -0.73
C PHE A 111 1.92 -14.88 -0.58
N ASN A 112 2.84 -15.44 -1.37
CA ASN A 112 4.26 -15.10 -1.30
C ASN A 112 4.53 -13.66 -1.76
N LEU A 113 3.81 -13.20 -2.79
CA LEU A 113 3.94 -11.84 -3.30
C LEU A 113 3.36 -10.83 -2.31
N SER A 114 2.19 -11.10 -1.72
CA SER A 114 1.61 -10.28 -0.65
C SER A 114 2.46 -10.27 0.62
N LEU A 115 3.12 -11.38 0.96
CA LEU A 115 4.03 -11.45 2.11
C LEU A 115 5.30 -10.62 1.87
N LEU A 116 5.83 -10.63 0.65
CA LEU A 116 6.98 -9.82 0.26
C LEU A 116 6.64 -8.33 0.22
N THR A 117 5.49 -7.95 -0.35
CA THR A 117 5.06 -6.54 -0.37
C THR A 117 4.72 -6.03 1.03
N THR A 118 4.08 -6.85 1.88
CA THR A 118 3.83 -6.52 3.29
C THR A 118 5.14 -6.36 4.07
N GLY A 119 6.11 -7.26 3.86
CA GLY A 119 7.44 -7.15 4.48
C GLY A 119 8.19 -5.88 4.05
N LEU A 120 8.07 -5.49 2.78
CA LEU A 120 8.64 -4.24 2.26
C LEU A 120 7.93 -2.99 2.79
N GLN A 121 6.61 -3.00 2.97
CA GLN A 121 5.88 -1.86 3.55
C GLN A 121 6.17 -1.65 5.04
N ILE A 122 6.55 -2.70 5.77
CA ILE A 122 6.95 -2.63 7.18
C ILE A 122 8.38 -2.11 7.34
N LEU A 123 9.25 -2.28 6.34
CA LEU A 123 10.61 -1.74 6.36
C LEU A 123 10.54 -0.21 6.26
N PRO A 124 10.98 0.53 7.30
CA PRO A 124 11.02 1.97 7.24
C PRO A 124 12.25 2.37 6.40
N VAL A 125 12.05 2.47 5.09
CA VAL A 125 13.01 3.12 4.17
C VAL A 125 12.57 4.57 3.95
#